data_AF-A0A1H2L8F0-F1
#
_entry.id   AF-A0A1H2L8F0-F1
#
_cell.length_a   1.000
_cell.length_b   1.000
_cell.length_c   1.000
_cell.angle_alpha   90.00
_cell.angle_beta   90.00
_cell.angle_gamma   90.00
#
_symmetry.space_group_name_H-M   'P 1'
#
loop_
_entity.id
_entity.type
_entity.pdbx_description
1 polymer ?
#
loop_
_entity_poly.entity_id
_entity_poly.type
_entity_poly.pdbx_seq_one_letter_code
_entity_poly.pdbx_strand_id
1 'polypeptide(L)'
;MAEMPDAGDVRHPHPLNPAGRRTNGPVWVTTPTLAYAMQLGYEPAIVEAYTWPQHSTDLGPVLRPAAEGPRRAEHARPDDQAVQNQLKEIANKTFGWMGSPLLAGRPGFAPERRHHVMANADANLLRMIVKIGTATDRWPLAVIDDTIVYAFETADFAAAWPGDRGKWGRGFGQFKPEGAALMSDHVRYFTGAGYEGKGHLIDPADWEASRG
;
A
#
# COMPACT_ATOMS: atom_id res chain seq x y z
N MET A 1 -6.77 15.44 -14.71
CA MET A 1 -7.11 14.39 -15.68
C MET A 1 -5.97 14.25 -16.67
N ALA A 2 -5.59 13.01 -17.01
CA ALA A 2 -4.55 12.73 -17.98
C ALA A 2 -4.94 11.56 -18.89
N GLU A 3 -4.42 11.53 -20.11
CA GLU A 3 -4.57 10.39 -21.00
C GLU A 3 -3.86 9.15 -20.42
N MET A 4 -4.42 7.98 -20.69
CA MET A 4 -3.81 6.72 -20.28
C MET A 4 -2.76 6.32 -21.32
N PRO A 5 -1.47 6.24 -20.96
CA PRO A 5 -0.43 5.77 -21.88
C PRO A 5 -0.56 4.25 -22.13
N ASP A 6 0.10 3.77 -23.19
CA ASP A 6 0.18 2.35 -23.52
C ASP A 6 0.76 1.50 -22.37
N ALA A 7 0.51 0.19 -22.42
CA ALA A 7 0.87 -0.76 -21.37
C ALA A 7 2.34 -0.63 -20.93
N GLY A 8 2.53 -0.48 -19.61
CA GLY A 8 3.85 -0.39 -18.99
C GLY A 8 4.47 -1.74 -18.63
N ASP A 9 5.55 -1.69 -17.84
CA ASP A 9 6.21 -2.88 -17.32
C ASP A 9 5.22 -3.76 -16.54
N VAL A 10 5.07 -5.01 -16.99
CA VAL A 10 4.10 -5.97 -16.45
C VAL A 10 4.52 -6.53 -15.08
N ARG A 11 5.76 -6.30 -14.64
CA ARG A 11 6.31 -6.86 -13.41
C ARG A 11 5.88 -6.11 -12.15
N HIS A 12 5.26 -4.95 -12.31
CA HIS A 12 4.68 -4.18 -11.21
C HIS A 12 3.33 -3.59 -11.62
N PRO A 13 2.48 -3.20 -10.65
CA PRO A 13 1.22 -2.52 -10.98
C PRO A 13 1.45 -1.26 -11.82
N HIS A 14 0.58 -1.02 -12.80
CA HIS A 14 0.63 0.21 -13.58
C HIS A 14 0.33 1.42 -12.69
N PRO A 15 1.19 2.46 -12.62
CA PRO A 15 1.03 3.55 -11.66
C PRO A 15 -0.29 4.31 -11.83
N LEU A 16 -0.75 4.49 -13.08
CA LEU A 16 -2.00 5.20 -13.39
C LEU A 16 -3.23 4.28 -13.46
N ASN A 17 -3.03 2.95 -13.45
CA ASN A 17 -4.11 1.97 -13.62
C ASN A 17 -3.79 0.65 -12.91
N PRO A 18 -3.57 0.67 -11.58
CA PRO A 18 -3.09 -0.52 -10.86
C PRO A 18 -4.07 -1.68 -10.92
N ALA A 19 -5.36 -1.39 -11.06
CA ALA A 19 -6.42 -2.39 -11.19
C ALA A 19 -6.65 -2.91 -12.63
N GLY A 20 -5.87 -2.44 -13.61
CA GLY A 20 -5.98 -2.89 -15.00
C GLY A 20 -7.35 -2.66 -15.64
N ARG A 21 -8.12 -1.65 -15.18
CA ARG A 21 -9.47 -1.40 -15.69
C ARG A 21 -9.40 -0.83 -17.10
N ARG A 22 -10.35 -1.23 -17.96
CA ARG A 22 -10.52 -0.57 -19.26
C ARG A 22 -10.99 0.87 -19.06
N THR A 23 -10.30 1.80 -19.72
CA THR A 23 -10.63 3.23 -19.69
C THR A 23 -11.05 3.67 -21.10
N ASN A 24 -12.23 4.29 -21.23
CA ASN A 24 -12.73 4.80 -22.52
C ASN A 24 -12.38 6.27 -22.75
N GLY A 25 -11.29 6.77 -22.14
CA GLY A 25 -10.89 8.15 -22.20
C GLY A 25 -9.95 8.55 -21.07
N PRO A 26 -9.68 9.85 -20.91
CA PRO A 26 -8.80 10.37 -19.87
C PRO A 26 -9.28 10.03 -18.46
N VAL A 27 -8.35 9.87 -17.52
CA VAL A 27 -8.63 9.51 -16.13
C VAL A 27 -8.20 10.59 -15.15
N TRP A 28 -8.94 10.73 -14.05
CA TRP A 28 -8.52 11.54 -12.93
C TRP A 28 -7.45 10.81 -12.12
N VAL A 29 -6.29 11.43 -12.01
CA VAL A 29 -5.16 10.96 -11.21
C VAL A 29 -4.73 12.08 -10.28
N THR A 30 -4.14 11.70 -9.15
CA THR A 30 -3.61 12.64 -8.17
C THR A 30 -2.15 12.98 -8.47
N THR A 31 -1.67 14.10 -7.92
CA THR A 31 -0.29 14.56 -8.12
C THR A 31 0.76 13.51 -7.73
N PRO A 32 0.68 12.79 -6.58
CA PRO A 32 1.68 11.78 -6.23
C PRO A 32 1.78 10.65 -7.25
N THR A 33 0.63 10.16 -7.72
CA THR A 33 0.53 9.10 -8.73
C THR A 33 1.10 9.55 -10.08
N LEU A 34 0.71 10.74 -10.53
CA LEU A 34 1.23 11.32 -11.79
C LEU A 34 2.74 11.55 -11.71
N ALA A 35 3.22 12.17 -10.64
CA ALA A 35 4.63 12.45 -10.44
C ALA A 35 5.47 11.17 -10.43
N TYR A 36 4.95 10.09 -9.82
CA TYR A 36 5.67 8.83 -9.82
C TYR A 36 5.60 8.10 -11.17
N ALA A 37 4.48 8.17 -11.89
CA ALA A 37 4.42 7.69 -13.27
C ALA A 37 5.47 8.39 -14.17
N MET A 38 5.60 9.71 -14.06
CA MET A 38 6.65 10.44 -14.80
C MET A 38 8.07 10.00 -14.42
N GLN A 39 8.32 9.69 -13.13
CA GLN A 39 9.61 9.13 -12.70
C GLN A 39 9.90 7.76 -13.32
N LEU A 40 8.86 6.99 -13.65
CA LEU A 40 8.96 5.71 -14.36
C LEU A 40 9.05 5.88 -15.89
N GLY A 41 9.08 7.12 -16.41
CA GLY A 41 9.21 7.42 -17.83
C GLY A 41 7.90 7.48 -18.60
N TYR A 42 6.75 7.49 -17.90
CA TYR A 42 5.46 7.73 -18.55
C TYR A 42 5.29 9.22 -18.86
N GLU A 43 4.81 9.53 -20.06
CA GLU A 43 4.55 10.90 -20.52
C GLU A 43 3.05 11.09 -20.82
N PRO A 44 2.16 11.00 -19.81
CA PRO A 44 0.73 11.13 -20.05
C PRO A 44 0.37 12.59 -20.39
N ALA A 45 -0.42 12.80 -21.45
CA ALA A 45 -0.90 14.12 -21.80
C ALA A 45 -1.88 14.64 -20.73
N ILE A 46 -1.54 15.77 -20.10
CA ILE A 46 -2.39 16.41 -19.10
C ILE A 46 -3.47 17.22 -19.82
N VAL A 47 -4.73 16.80 -19.66
CA VAL A 47 -5.88 17.45 -20.30
C VAL A 47 -6.42 18.60 -19.45
N GLU A 48 -6.52 18.38 -18.13
CA GLU A 48 -6.98 19.38 -17.17
C GLU A 48 -6.42 19.06 -15.78
N ALA A 49 -6.32 20.06 -14.91
CA ALA A 49 -5.83 19.89 -13.55
C ALA A 49 -6.62 20.73 -12.55
N TYR A 50 -6.92 20.13 -11.40
CA TYR A 50 -7.37 20.85 -10.22
C TYR A 50 -6.20 20.98 -9.26
N THR A 51 -5.83 22.21 -8.91
CA THR A 51 -4.66 22.50 -8.09
C THR A 51 -5.05 23.12 -6.76
N TRP A 52 -4.31 22.81 -5.70
CA TRP A 52 -4.41 23.52 -4.43
C TRP A 52 -3.36 24.62 -4.35
N PRO A 53 -3.74 25.87 -4.06
CA PRO A 53 -2.79 26.99 -3.97
C PRO A 53 -1.93 26.94 -2.70
N GLN A 54 -2.33 26.16 -1.70
CA GLN A 54 -1.67 26.09 -0.39
C GLN A 54 -1.32 24.63 -0.04
N HIS A 55 -0.13 24.45 0.53
CA HIS A 55 0.34 23.18 1.07
C HIS A 55 0.32 23.24 2.60
N SER A 56 -0.29 22.25 3.26
CA SER A 56 -0.39 22.20 4.71
C SER A 56 -0.14 20.79 5.26
N THR A 57 0.21 20.69 6.54
CA THR A 57 0.46 19.40 7.23
C THR A 57 -0.66 19.10 8.23
N ASP A 58 -1.90 19.42 7.88
CA ASP A 58 -3.03 19.49 8.82
C ASP A 58 -3.42 18.13 9.40
N LEU A 59 -2.99 17.03 8.77
CA LEU A 59 -3.20 15.67 9.28
C LEU A 59 -2.09 15.19 10.22
N GLY A 60 -0.99 15.94 10.34
CA GLY A 60 0.14 15.60 11.20
C GLY A 60 -0.24 15.27 12.65
N PRO A 61 -1.11 16.06 13.31
CA PRO A 61 -1.57 15.77 14.68
C PRO A 61 -2.30 14.43 14.84
N VAL A 62 -3.01 13.96 13.81
CA VAL A 62 -3.76 12.69 13.85
C VAL A 62 -2.85 11.51 13.46
N LEU A 63 -1.99 11.69 12.45
CA LEU A 63 -1.19 10.60 11.87
C LEU A 63 0.09 10.32 12.66
N ARG A 64 0.76 11.36 13.18
CA ARG A 64 2.06 11.20 13.85
C ARG A 64 1.98 10.32 15.10
N PRO A 65 0.99 10.46 16.00
CA PRO A 65 0.87 9.58 17.15
C PRO A 65 0.67 8.11 16.74
N ALA A 66 -0.18 7.85 15.74
CA ALA A 66 -0.41 6.51 15.22
C ALA A 66 0.84 5.89 14.55
N ALA A 67 1.68 6.72 13.91
CA ALA A 67 2.91 6.29 13.25
C ALA A 67 4.09 6.08 14.21
N GLU A 68 4.20 6.87 15.28
CA GLU A 68 5.29 6.77 16.26
C GLU A 68 5.03 5.72 17.34
N GLY A 69 3.76 5.44 17.61
CA GLY A 69 3.34 4.59 18.69
C GLY A 69 3.85 3.14 18.67
N PRO A 70 3.90 2.42 17.52
CA PRO A 70 4.46 1.06 17.46
C PRO A 70 5.93 0.97 17.91
N ARG A 71 6.74 1.98 17.56
CA ARG A 71 8.16 2.06 17.97
C ARG A 71 8.32 2.22 19.49
N ARG A 72 7.33 2.83 20.15
CA ARG A 72 7.32 3.00 21.61
C ARG A 72 6.75 1.76 22.31
N ALA A 73 5.78 1.09 21.70
CA ALA A 73 5.08 -0.07 22.26
C ALA A 73 5.89 -1.38 22.27
N GLU A 74 6.89 -1.51 21.39
CA GLU A 74 7.78 -2.69 21.33
C GLU A 74 8.53 -2.96 22.65
N HIS A 75 8.53 -1.99 23.57
CA HIS A 75 9.15 -2.07 24.91
C HIS A 75 8.17 -1.78 26.06
N ALA A 76 6.86 -1.82 25.82
CA ALA A 76 5.88 -1.17 26.69
C ALA A 76 4.83 -2.14 27.31
N ARG A 77 4.13 -1.67 28.35
CA ARG A 77 3.18 -2.46 29.16
C ARG A 77 1.94 -2.81 28.32
N PRO A 78 1.14 -3.81 28.71
CA PRO A 78 -0.10 -4.17 28.01
C PRO A 78 -1.05 -2.98 27.73
N ASP A 79 -1.10 -1.99 28.63
CA ASP A 79 -1.91 -0.77 28.47
C ASP A 79 -1.46 0.09 27.28
N ASP A 80 -0.16 0.11 26.97
CA ASP A 80 0.38 0.87 25.84
C ASP A 80 -0.10 0.28 24.51
N GLN A 81 -0.24 -1.04 24.42
CA GLN A 81 -0.79 -1.70 23.23
C GLN A 81 -2.29 -1.36 23.03
N ALA A 82 -3.06 -1.23 24.09
CA ALA A 82 -4.47 -0.82 24.02
C ALA A 82 -4.60 0.61 23.50
N VAL A 83 -3.77 1.54 23.99
CA VAL A 83 -3.70 2.92 23.48
C VAL A 83 -3.32 2.93 22.00
N GLN A 84 -2.37 2.09 21.58
CA GLN A 84 -1.99 2.00 20.17
C GLN A 84 -3.13 1.52 19.27
N ASN A 85 -3.86 0.49 19.69
CA ASN A 85 -4.99 -0.01 18.93
C ASN A 85 -6.07 1.07 18.78
N GLN A 86 -6.31 1.86 19.85
CA GLN A 86 -7.26 2.97 19.80
C GLN A 86 -6.80 4.11 18.86
N LEU A 87 -5.51 4.47 18.87
CA LEU A 87 -4.96 5.49 17.96
C LEU A 87 -5.09 5.06 16.49
N LYS A 88 -4.87 3.77 16.19
CA LYS A 88 -5.08 3.20 14.86
C LYS A 88 -6.55 3.26 14.44
N GLU A 89 -7.47 2.90 15.32
CA GLU A 89 -8.92 3.00 15.08
C GLU A 89 -9.36 4.44 14.77
N ILE A 90 -8.86 5.42 15.54
CA ILE A 90 -9.15 6.84 15.32
C ILE A 90 -8.64 7.29 13.95
N ALA A 91 -7.41 6.91 13.58
CA ALA A 91 -6.84 7.26 12.27
C ALA A 91 -7.66 6.65 11.13
N ASN A 92 -8.01 5.36 11.22
CA ASN A 92 -8.81 4.66 10.22
C ASN A 92 -10.19 5.29 10.04
N LYS A 93 -10.88 5.60 11.13
CA LYS A 93 -12.19 6.26 11.10
C LYS A 93 -12.10 7.67 10.51
N THR A 94 -11.04 8.42 10.84
CA THR A 94 -10.79 9.75 10.26
C THR A 94 -10.70 9.67 8.73
N PHE A 95 -9.95 8.70 8.20
CA PHE A 95 -9.87 8.47 6.75
C PHE A 95 -11.21 8.01 6.15
N GLY A 96 -11.95 7.15 6.85
CA GLY A 96 -13.28 6.72 6.44
C GLY A 96 -14.26 7.90 6.33
N TRP A 97 -14.26 8.79 7.33
CA TRP A 97 -15.11 9.98 7.35
C TRP A 97 -14.76 10.97 6.25
N MET A 98 -13.46 11.21 5.99
CA MET A 98 -13.03 12.10 4.91
C MET A 98 -13.57 11.71 3.53
N GLY A 99 -13.70 10.41 3.26
CA GLY A 99 -14.21 9.90 1.99
C GLY A 99 -15.70 9.56 1.97
N SER A 100 -16.43 9.71 3.08
CA SER A 100 -17.79 9.19 3.18
C SER A 100 -18.81 10.12 2.51
N PRO A 101 -19.54 9.66 1.47
CA PRO A 101 -20.58 10.48 0.83
C PRO A 101 -21.69 10.92 1.79
N LEU A 102 -21.92 10.14 2.86
CA LEU A 102 -22.91 10.46 3.91
C LEU A 102 -22.55 11.72 4.72
N LEU A 103 -21.28 12.14 4.67
CA LEU A 103 -20.79 13.35 5.34
C LEU A 103 -20.61 14.52 4.37
N ALA A 104 -21.07 14.40 3.11
CA ALA A 104 -20.94 15.46 2.12
C ALA A 104 -21.44 16.82 2.67
N GLY A 105 -20.60 17.84 2.56
CA GLY A 105 -20.87 19.20 3.05
C GLY A 105 -20.72 19.39 4.57
N ARG A 106 -20.36 18.36 5.33
CA ARG A 106 -20.10 18.46 6.78
C ARG A 106 -18.61 18.68 7.08
N PRO A 107 -18.28 19.29 8.23
CA PRO A 107 -16.89 19.34 8.71
C PRO A 107 -16.27 17.94 8.76
N GLY A 108 -15.07 17.80 8.18
CA GLY A 108 -14.35 16.54 8.11
C GLY A 108 -14.58 15.73 6.83
N PHE A 109 -15.56 16.08 5.98
CA PHE A 109 -15.64 15.54 4.62
C PHE A 109 -14.63 16.25 3.72
N ALA A 110 -13.64 15.49 3.24
CA ALA A 110 -12.54 15.98 2.42
C ALA A 110 -12.03 14.83 1.54
N PRO A 111 -12.85 14.34 0.60
CA PRO A 111 -12.52 13.17 -0.22
C PRO A 111 -11.21 13.39 -0.97
N GLU A 112 -10.96 14.61 -1.43
CA GLU A 112 -9.75 15.00 -2.14
C GLU A 112 -8.48 14.83 -1.30
N ARG A 113 -8.52 15.17 -0.01
CA ARG A 113 -7.41 14.94 0.92
C ARG A 113 -7.17 13.45 1.13
N ARG A 114 -8.25 12.67 1.28
CA ARG A 114 -8.15 11.21 1.35
C ARG A 114 -7.51 10.64 0.08
N HIS A 115 -7.97 11.03 -1.10
CA HIS A 115 -7.40 10.59 -2.38
C HIS A 115 -5.92 10.92 -2.49
N HIS A 116 -5.51 12.12 -2.07
CA HIS A 116 -4.09 12.50 -2.05
C HIS A 116 -3.26 11.64 -1.11
N VAL A 117 -3.74 11.36 0.12
CA VAL A 117 -3.03 10.53 1.08
C VAL A 117 -2.89 9.09 0.59
N MET A 118 -3.97 8.49 0.08
CA MET A 118 -3.94 7.13 -0.46
C MET A 118 -2.97 7.04 -1.65
N ALA A 119 -3.03 7.98 -2.57
CA ALA A 119 -2.13 8.01 -3.70
C ALA A 119 -0.65 8.18 -3.33
N ASN A 120 -0.37 8.92 -2.24
CA ASN A 120 1.00 9.01 -1.73
C ASN A 120 1.46 7.68 -1.13
N ALA A 121 0.58 6.95 -0.45
CA ALA A 121 0.88 5.59 0.02
C ALA A 121 1.14 4.64 -1.16
N ASP A 122 0.27 4.63 -2.17
CA ASP A 122 0.38 3.80 -3.37
C ASP A 122 1.68 4.08 -4.14
N ALA A 123 2.01 5.36 -4.36
CA ALA A 123 3.25 5.77 -5.03
C ALA A 123 4.50 5.33 -4.25
N ASN A 124 4.47 5.39 -2.92
CA ASN A 124 5.59 4.94 -2.09
C ASN A 124 5.71 3.41 -2.05
N LEU A 125 4.59 2.68 -2.06
CA LEU A 125 4.59 1.22 -2.19
C LEU A 125 5.18 0.80 -3.53
N LEU A 126 4.73 1.42 -4.62
CA LEU A 126 5.22 1.11 -5.96
C LEU A 126 6.70 1.48 -6.13
N ARG A 127 7.15 2.61 -5.56
CA ARG A 127 8.60 2.94 -5.45
C ARG A 127 9.40 1.82 -4.81
N MET A 128 8.91 1.29 -3.70
CA MET A 128 9.60 0.22 -3.02
C MET A 128 9.63 -1.04 -3.89
N ILE A 129 8.50 -1.43 -4.50
CA ILE A 129 8.42 -2.59 -5.39
C ILE A 129 9.42 -2.47 -6.54
N VAL A 130 9.44 -1.32 -7.24
CA VAL A 130 10.36 -1.08 -8.36
C VAL A 130 11.82 -1.06 -7.87
N LYS A 131 12.10 -0.45 -6.72
CA LYS A 131 13.45 -0.46 -6.13
C LYS A 131 13.92 -1.90 -5.84
N ILE A 132 13.06 -2.73 -5.24
CA ILE A 132 13.37 -4.13 -4.93
C ILE A 132 13.58 -4.91 -6.23
N GLY A 133 12.65 -4.83 -7.17
CA GLY A 133 12.70 -5.57 -8.43
C GLY A 133 13.91 -5.19 -9.28
N THR A 134 14.25 -3.91 -9.36
CA THR A 134 15.45 -3.46 -10.08
C THR A 134 16.76 -3.87 -9.41
N ALA A 135 16.81 -3.90 -8.07
CA ALA A 135 18.03 -4.25 -7.34
C ALA A 135 18.27 -5.76 -7.20
N THR A 136 17.21 -6.56 -7.16
CA THR A 136 17.27 -7.99 -6.80
C THR A 136 16.72 -8.93 -7.86
N ASP A 137 16.08 -8.39 -8.91
CA ASP A 137 15.28 -9.13 -9.89
C ASP A 137 14.16 -10.00 -9.27
N ARG A 138 13.68 -9.60 -8.08
CA ARG A 138 12.54 -10.21 -7.41
C ARG A 138 11.35 -9.28 -7.53
N TRP A 139 10.28 -9.78 -8.14
CA TRP A 139 9.05 -9.05 -8.39
C TRP A 139 7.87 -9.71 -7.66
N PRO A 140 6.90 -8.94 -7.18
CA PRO A 140 5.75 -9.50 -6.47
C PRO A 140 4.86 -10.28 -7.44
N LEU A 141 4.29 -11.39 -6.96
CA LEU A 141 3.26 -12.16 -7.67
C LEU A 141 1.89 -11.49 -7.59
N ALA A 142 1.64 -10.77 -6.50
CA ALA A 142 0.43 -9.99 -6.30
C ALA A 142 0.68 -8.79 -5.38
N VAL A 143 -0.11 -7.75 -5.58
CA VAL A 143 -0.15 -6.55 -4.73
C VAL A 143 -1.62 -6.23 -4.48
N ILE A 144 -2.02 -6.12 -3.22
CA ILE A 144 -3.36 -5.73 -2.80
C ILE A 144 -3.27 -4.77 -1.63
N ASP A 145 -3.78 -3.55 -1.79
CA ASP A 145 -3.67 -2.47 -0.82
C ASP A 145 -2.21 -2.31 -0.30
N ASP A 146 -1.96 -2.57 0.97
CA ASP A 146 -0.65 -2.52 1.63
C ASP A 146 0.08 -3.89 1.70
N THR A 147 -0.48 -4.90 1.03
CA THR A 147 0.01 -6.28 1.03
C THR A 147 0.72 -6.63 -0.27
N ILE A 148 1.90 -7.22 -0.16
CA ILE A 148 2.74 -7.67 -1.27
C ILE A 148 3.05 -9.15 -1.11
N VAL A 149 2.86 -9.92 -2.17
CA VAL A 149 3.05 -11.37 -2.18
C VAL A 149 4.25 -11.69 -3.05
N TYR A 150 5.20 -12.44 -2.51
CA TYR A 150 6.39 -12.91 -3.22
C TYR A 150 6.51 -14.43 -3.09
N ALA A 151 7.18 -15.03 -4.07
CA ALA A 151 7.59 -16.43 -4.00
C ALA A 151 8.97 -16.56 -3.38
N PHE A 152 9.15 -17.57 -2.54
CA PHE A 152 10.43 -17.86 -1.87
C PHE A 152 10.58 -19.37 -1.70
N GLU A 153 11.83 -19.82 -1.60
CA GLU A 153 12.19 -21.23 -1.37
C GLU A 153 12.54 -21.52 0.10
N THR A 154 12.46 -20.50 0.96
CA THR A 154 12.77 -20.60 2.39
C THR A 154 11.50 -20.46 3.22
N ALA A 155 11.45 -21.19 4.33
CA ALA A 155 10.41 -21.05 5.35
C ALA A 155 10.68 -19.88 6.33
N ASP A 156 11.87 -19.29 6.31
CA ASP A 156 12.22 -18.12 7.13
C ASP A 156 11.79 -16.83 6.42
N PHE A 157 10.79 -16.18 6.99
CA PHE A 157 10.23 -14.93 6.48
C PHE A 157 11.25 -13.78 6.40
N ALA A 158 12.15 -13.65 7.38
CA ALA A 158 13.14 -12.57 7.39
C ALA A 158 14.20 -12.80 6.32
N ALA A 159 14.57 -14.06 6.07
CA ALA A 159 15.45 -14.43 4.97
C ALA A 159 14.74 -14.33 3.60
N ALA A 160 13.43 -14.52 3.56
CA ALA A 160 12.60 -14.42 2.36
C ALA A 160 12.41 -12.97 1.88
N TRP A 161 12.48 -11.98 2.77
CA TRP A 161 12.26 -10.57 2.46
C TRP A 161 13.28 -10.05 1.41
N PRO A 162 12.84 -9.66 0.21
CA PRO A 162 13.76 -9.21 -0.84
C PRO A 162 14.16 -7.73 -0.71
N GLY A 163 13.57 -6.99 0.24
CA GLY A 163 13.79 -5.56 0.39
C GLY A 163 14.85 -5.16 1.41
N ASP A 164 14.99 -3.84 1.60
CA ASP A 164 15.91 -3.30 2.59
C ASP A 164 15.57 -3.80 4.00
N ARG A 165 16.57 -4.13 4.82
CA ARG A 165 16.37 -4.56 6.22
C ARG A 165 15.63 -3.51 7.06
N GLY A 166 15.79 -2.22 6.77
CA GLY A 166 15.06 -1.15 7.45
C GLY A 166 13.56 -1.12 7.16
N LYS A 167 13.12 -1.79 6.10
CA LYS A 167 11.71 -1.98 5.74
C LYS A 167 11.11 -3.25 6.34
N TRP A 168 11.89 -4.08 7.00
CA TRP A 168 11.40 -5.24 7.75
C TRP A 168 11.01 -4.85 9.17
N GLY A 169 9.79 -5.20 9.61
CA GLY A 169 9.34 -4.99 10.99
C GLY A 169 7.89 -4.52 11.12
N ARG A 170 7.50 -4.11 12.34
CA ARG A 170 6.13 -3.67 12.67
C ARG A 170 5.98 -2.15 12.78
N GLY A 171 7.05 -1.41 12.52
CA GLY A 171 7.08 0.05 12.52
C GLY A 171 6.33 0.66 11.33
N PHE A 172 6.13 1.98 11.39
CA PHE A 172 5.44 2.70 10.33
C PHE A 172 6.22 2.64 9.00
N GLY A 173 5.54 2.20 7.94
CA GLY A 173 6.15 2.01 6.62
C GLY A 173 7.13 0.82 6.54
N GLN A 174 7.10 -0.06 7.55
CA GLN A 174 7.74 -1.38 7.53
C GLN A 174 6.70 -2.47 7.21
N PHE A 175 7.20 -3.61 6.77
CA PHE A 175 6.44 -4.78 6.37
C PHE A 175 6.77 -5.92 7.34
N LYS A 176 5.71 -6.61 7.74
CA LYS A 176 5.76 -7.82 8.56
C LYS A 176 5.14 -8.97 7.76
N PRO A 177 5.47 -10.22 8.08
CA PRO A 177 4.74 -11.37 7.56
C PRO A 177 3.25 -11.25 7.91
N GLU A 178 2.40 -11.37 6.89
CA GLU A 178 0.96 -11.56 7.10
C GLU A 178 0.58 -13.04 7.11
N GLY A 179 1.32 -13.87 6.37
CA GLY A 179 1.10 -15.32 6.29
C GLY A 179 1.87 -15.95 5.13
N ALA A 180 1.78 -17.27 5.01
CA ALA A 180 2.39 -18.05 3.93
C ALA A 180 1.50 -19.22 3.51
N ALA A 181 1.75 -19.74 2.30
CA ALA A 181 1.11 -20.94 1.80
C ALA A 181 2.06 -21.64 0.82
N LEU A 182 1.88 -22.94 0.61
CA LEU A 182 2.56 -23.65 -0.46
C LEU A 182 2.08 -23.13 -1.82
N MET A 183 3.01 -22.91 -2.75
CA MET A 183 2.68 -22.42 -4.10
C MET A 183 1.67 -23.34 -4.82
N SER A 184 1.80 -24.65 -4.63
CA SER A 184 0.88 -25.66 -5.20
C SER A 184 -0.58 -25.41 -4.83
N ASP A 185 -0.81 -24.96 -3.60
CA ASP A 185 -2.14 -24.81 -3.04
C ASP A 185 -2.68 -23.40 -3.32
N HIS A 186 -1.77 -22.44 -3.47
CA HIS A 186 -2.07 -21.02 -3.58
C HIS A 186 -2.19 -20.50 -5.02
N VAL A 187 -1.62 -21.21 -6.00
CA VAL A 187 -1.54 -20.74 -7.40
C VAL A 187 -2.90 -20.37 -7.99
N ARG A 188 -3.97 -21.04 -7.54
CA ARG A 188 -5.36 -20.81 -7.97
C ARG A 188 -5.87 -19.38 -7.74
N TYR A 189 -5.23 -18.60 -6.87
CA TYR A 189 -5.65 -17.23 -6.55
C TYR A 189 -4.97 -16.16 -7.41
N PHE A 190 -4.01 -16.52 -8.27
CA PHE A 190 -3.35 -15.60 -9.21
C PHE A 190 -4.04 -15.63 -10.57
N THR A 191 -5.17 -14.93 -10.69
CA THR A 191 -6.04 -15.01 -11.88
C THR A 191 -5.76 -13.93 -12.93
N GLY A 192 -4.94 -12.94 -12.60
CA GLY A 192 -4.73 -11.74 -13.42
C GLY A 192 -5.88 -10.73 -13.38
N ALA A 193 -6.99 -11.05 -12.71
CA ALA A 193 -8.15 -10.17 -12.52
C ALA A 193 -8.27 -9.64 -11.07
N GLY A 194 -7.16 -9.69 -10.32
CA GLY A 194 -7.10 -9.41 -8.89
C GLY A 194 -6.49 -10.58 -8.12
N TYR A 195 -6.22 -10.36 -6.83
CA TYR A 195 -5.71 -11.37 -5.91
C TYR A 195 -6.65 -11.52 -4.71
N GLU A 196 -7.22 -12.71 -4.56
CA GLU A 196 -8.19 -13.03 -3.50
C GLU A 196 -7.63 -14.05 -2.49
N GLY A 197 -6.36 -14.42 -2.63
CA GLY A 197 -5.73 -15.46 -1.80
C GLY A 197 -5.40 -15.01 -0.38
N LYS A 198 -5.52 -13.71 -0.04
CA LYS A 198 -5.09 -13.18 1.27
C LYS A 198 -5.72 -13.94 2.45
N GLY A 199 -7.02 -14.27 2.38
CA GLY A 199 -7.73 -15.01 3.43
C GLY A 199 -7.40 -16.51 3.51
N HIS A 200 -6.56 -17.02 2.59
CA HIS A 200 -6.15 -18.42 2.51
C HIS A 200 -4.67 -18.63 2.88
N LEU A 201 -3.99 -17.58 3.33
CA LEU A 201 -2.64 -17.68 3.88
C LEU A 201 -2.70 -18.26 5.30
N ILE A 202 -1.77 -19.16 5.62
CA ILE A 202 -1.57 -19.71 6.96
C ILE A 202 -0.93 -18.63 7.83
N ASP A 203 -1.42 -18.48 9.06
CA ASP A 203 -0.85 -17.53 10.02
C ASP A 203 0.65 -17.79 10.20
N PRO A 204 1.51 -16.75 10.30
CA PRO A 204 2.94 -16.93 10.47
C PRO A 204 3.34 -17.87 11.62
N ALA A 205 2.60 -17.87 12.74
CA ALA A 205 2.88 -18.75 13.87
C ALA A 205 2.58 -20.23 13.55
N ASP A 206 1.48 -20.48 12.85
CA ASP A 206 1.09 -21.83 12.43
C ASP A 206 1.98 -22.33 11.29
N TRP A 207 2.42 -21.44 10.40
CA TRP A 207 3.40 -21.73 9.37
C TRP A 207 4.73 -22.16 10.00
N GLU A 208 5.19 -21.44 11.03
CA GLU A 208 6.39 -21.82 11.78
C GLU A 208 6.22 -23.15 12.53
N ALA A 209 5.04 -23.41 13.09
CA ALA A 209 4.72 -24.65 13.80
C ALA A 209 4.59 -25.88 12.87
N SER A 210 4.12 -25.69 11.64
CA SER A 210 4.04 -26.77 10.63
C SER A 210 5.41 -27.27 10.13
N ARG A 211 6.50 -26.66 10.62
CA ARG A 211 7.88 -27.10 10.42
C ARG A 211 8.31 -28.24 11.37
N GLY A 212 7.48 -28.60 12.35
CA GLY A 212 7.74 -29.62 13.37
C GLY A 212 7.35 -31.04 12.95
#